data_AF-A0A3D4FVY6-F1
#
_entry.id   AF-A0A3D4FVY6-F1
#
_cell.length_a   1.000
_cell.length_b   1.000
_cell.length_c   1.000
_cell.angle_alpha   90.00
_cell.angle_beta   90.00
_cell.angle_gamma   90.00
#
_symmetry.space_group_name_H-M   'P 1'
#
loop_
_entity.id
_entity.type
_entity.pdbx_description
1 polymer ?
#
loop_
_entity_poly.entity_id
_entity_poly.type
_entity_poly.pdbx_seq_one_letter_code
_entity_poly.pdbx_strand_id
1 'polypeptide(L)' 'VMQESAQAAMSFVRSKASAYGLPKDFHRRTDVHVHVPEGAIPKDGPSAGITLATALVSNLTKVPTR' A
#
# COMPACT_ATOMS: atom_id res chain seq x y z
N VAL A 1 2.15 -5.90 13.95
CA VAL A 1 2.07 -4.47 13.54
C VAL A 1 2.06 -4.28 12.02
N MET A 2 2.70 -5.16 11.25
CA MET A 2 2.77 -4.99 9.80
C MET A 2 1.39 -5.03 9.10
N GLN A 3 0.47 -5.89 9.55
CA GLN A 3 -0.90 -5.94 9.01
C GLN A 3 -1.66 -4.63 9.21
N GLU A 4 -1.53 -4.00 10.38
CA GLU A 4 -2.14 -2.70 10.68
C GLU A 4 -1.55 -1.61 9.79
N SER A 5 -0.23 -1.65 9.56
CA SER A 5 0.48 -0.74 8.65
C SER A 5 -0.02 -0.87 7.20
N ALA A 6 -0.27 -2.11 6.74
CA ALA A 6 -0.82 -2.37 5.42
C ALA A 6 -2.28 -1.89 5.30
N GLN A 7 -3.11 -2.12 6.32
CA GLN A 7 -4.48 -1.61 6.36
C GLN A 7 -4.53 -0.07 6.40
N ALA A 8 -3.64 0.57 7.15
CA ALA A 8 -3.52 2.02 7.20
C ALA A 8 -3.07 2.59 5.85
N ALA A 9 -2.09 1.97 5.20
CA ALA A 9 -1.64 2.35 3.85
C ALA A 9 -2.79 2.24 2.82
N MET A 10 -3.53 1.13 2.82
CA MET A 10 -4.68 0.95 1.95
C MET A 10 -5.79 1.98 2.23
N SER A 11 -6.03 2.29 3.50
CA SER A 11 -7.00 3.33 3.91
C SER A 11 -6.59 4.72 3.41
N PHE A 12 -5.30 5.05 3.49
CA PHE A 12 -4.75 6.29 2.93
C PHE A 12 -4.98 6.37 1.42
N VAL A 13 -4.61 5.33 0.67
CA VAL A 13 -4.79 5.30 -0.79
C VAL A 13 -6.27 5.43 -1.17
N ARG A 14 -7.18 4.75 -0.46
CA ARG A 14 -8.63 4.89 -0.66
C ARG A 14 -9.10 6.33 -0.43
N SER A 15 -8.63 6.99 0.62
CA SER A 15 -8.99 8.40 0.89
C SER A 15 -8.50 9.38 -0.18
N LYS A 16 -7.45 9.01 -0.93
CA LYS A 16 -6.83 9.83 -1.99
C LYS A 16 -7.10 9.30 -3.40
N ALA A 17 -8.00 8.32 -3.56
CA ALA A 17 -8.25 7.65 -4.84
C ALA A 17 -8.50 8.64 -5.99
N SER A 18 -9.34 9.66 -5.76
CA SER A 18 -9.64 10.69 -6.76
C SER A 18 -8.42 11.51 -7.18
N ALA A 19 -7.49 11.78 -6.27
CA ALA A 19 -6.27 12.54 -6.57
C ALA A 19 -5.27 11.72 -7.40
N TYR A 20 -5.35 10.39 -7.31
CA TYR A 20 -4.51 9.46 -8.07
C TYR A 20 -5.18 8.92 -9.34
N GLY A 21 -6.37 9.41 -9.70
CA GLY A 21 -7.12 8.92 -10.87
C GLY A 21 -7.67 7.50 -10.71
N LEU A 22 -7.79 6.99 -9.48
CA LEU A 22 -8.32 5.66 -9.19
C LEU A 22 -9.86 5.70 -9.04
N PRO A 23 -10.59 4.68 -9.53
CA PRO A 23 -12.02 4.53 -9.24
C PRO A 23 -12.28 4.47 -7.74
N LYS A 24 -13.33 5.14 -7.23
CA LYS A 24 -13.64 5.16 -5.77
C LYS A 24 -13.85 3.76 -5.18
N ASP A 25 -14.33 2.81 -5.98
CA ASP A 25 -14.63 1.42 -5.62
C ASP A 25 -13.54 0.42 -6.04
N PHE A 26 -12.34 0.86 -6.45
CA PHE A 26 -11.27 -0.03 -6.94
C PHE A 26 -11.01 -1.23 -6.00
N HIS A 27 -10.99 -0.95 -4.70
CA HIS A 27 -10.77 -1.93 -3.62
C HIS A 27 -11.81 -3.05 -3.52
N ARG A 28 -12.94 -2.96 -4.25
CA ARG A 28 -13.95 -4.03 -4.31
C ARG A 28 -13.71 -5.02 -5.45
N ARG A 29 -12.89 -4.65 -6.44
CA ARG A 29 -12.63 -5.43 -7.66
C ARG A 29 -11.18 -5.89 -7.75
N THR A 30 -10.35 -5.48 -6.80
CA THR A 30 -8.92 -5.75 -6.79
C THR A 30 -8.50 -6.22 -5.42
N ASP A 31 -8.02 -7.46 -5.37
CA ASP A 31 -7.34 -7.99 -4.20
C ASP A 31 -5.87 -7.56 -4.21
N VAL A 32 -5.34 -7.33 -3.02
CA VAL A 32 -3.95 -6.89 -2.82
C VAL A 32 -3.24 -7.92 -1.96
N HIS A 33 -2.18 -8.51 -2.52
CA HIS A 33 -1.26 -9.35 -1.78
C HIS A 33 0.06 -8.59 -1.58
N VAL A 34 0.46 -8.40 -0.33
CA VAL A 34 1.72 -7.74 0.03
C VAL A 34 2.73 -8.80 0.44
N HIS A 35 3.83 -8.88 -0.30
CA HIS A 35 4.99 -9.65 0.11
C HIS A 35 6.06 -8.71 0.66
N VAL A 36 6.49 -8.96 1.90
CA VAL A 36 7.62 -8.27 2.52
C VAL A 36 8.71 -9.30 2.74
N PRO A 37 9.77 -9.34 1.92
CA PRO A 37 10.84 -10.33 2.06
C PRO A 37 11.57 -10.11 3.39
N GLU A 38 12.11 -11.16 3.99
CA GLU A 38 12.88 -11.08 5.23
C GLU A 38 14.23 -10.36 5.05
N GLY A 39 14.80 -9.91 6.16
CA GLY A 39 16.14 -9.30 6.27
C GLY A 39 16.69 -9.60 7.66
N ALA A 40 17.85 -9.05 8.04
CA ALA A 40 18.48 -9.39 9.33
C ALA A 40 17.67 -8.97 10.58
N ILE A 41 16.73 -8.03 10.44
CA ILE A 41 15.89 -7.52 11.54
C ILE A 41 14.41 -7.84 11.23
N PRO A 42 13.64 -8.40 12.19
CA PRO A 42 12.22 -8.67 12.03
C PRO A 42 11.43 -7.44 11.59
N LYS A 43 10.62 -7.60 10.55
CA LYS A 43 9.83 -6.50 9.95
C LYS A 43 8.45 -6.42 10.57
N ASP A 44 8.37 -6.31 11.89
CA ASP A 44 7.10 -6.20 12.61
C ASP A 44 6.91 -4.81 13.24
N GLY A 45 7.52 -3.78 12.64
CA GLY A 45 7.42 -2.39 13.07
C GLY A 45 6.51 -1.54 12.18
N PRO A 46 5.97 -0.41 12.70
CA PRO A 46 5.09 0.49 11.95
C PRO A 46 5.83 1.31 10.87
N SER A 47 7.16 1.30 10.89
CA SER A 47 8.02 2.13 10.03
C SER A 47 7.83 1.90 8.54
N ALA A 48 7.28 0.76 8.12
CA ALA A 48 7.06 0.44 6.70
C ALA A 48 5.80 1.07 6.08
N GLY A 49 4.99 1.81 6.85
CA GLY A 49 3.71 2.36 6.35
C GLY A 49 3.84 3.22 5.09
N ILE A 50 4.84 4.10 5.01
CA ILE A 50 5.09 4.93 3.82
C ILE A 50 5.54 4.11 2.62
N THR A 51 6.34 3.06 2.84
CA THR A 51 6.81 2.15 1.79
C THR A 51 5.62 1.39 1.20
N LEU A 52 4.74 0.88 2.06
CA LEU A 52 3.51 0.20 1.63
C LEU A 52 2.59 1.14 0.85
N ALA A 53 2.35 2.36 1.36
CA ALA A 53 1.53 3.34 0.66
C ALA A 53 2.10 3.68 -0.73
N THR A 54 3.42 3.89 -0.81
CA THR A 54 4.11 4.21 -2.06
C THR A 54 4.01 3.06 -3.07
N ALA A 55 4.26 1.82 -2.62
CA ALA A 55 4.16 0.62 -3.46
C ALA A 55 2.72 0.39 -3.96
N LEU A 56 1.71 0.60 -3.11
CA LEU A 56 0.31 0.50 -3.48
C LEU A 56 -0.06 1.54 -4.55
N VAL A 57 0.27 2.82 -4.33
CA VAL A 57 0.00 3.88 -5.31
C VAL A 57 0.70 3.57 -6.62
N SER A 58 1.98 3.19 -6.59
CA SER A 58 2.75 2.83 -7.78
C SER A 58 2.08 1.71 -8.57
N ASN A 59 1.73 0.60 -7.92
CA ASN A 59 1.13 -0.55 -8.60
C ASN A 59 -0.27 -0.25 -9.16
N LEU A 60 -1.08 0.53 -8.44
CA LEU A 60 -2.45 0.87 -8.84
C LEU A 60 -2.47 1.92 -9.98
N THR A 61 -1.52 2.86 -9.98
CA THR A 61 -1.43 3.95 -10.98
C THR A 61 -0.51 3.63 -12.16
N LYS A 62 0.22 2.52 -12.10
CA LYS A 62 1.22 2.13 -13.10
C LYS A 62 2.35 3.15 -13.28
N VAL A 63 2.67 3.87 -12.20
CA VAL A 63 3.80 4.80 -12.14
C VAL A 63 4.95 4.10 -11.40
N PRO A 64 6.13 3.90 -12.01
CA PRO A 64 7.25 3.21 -11.37
C PRO A 64 7.86 4.06 -10.23
N THR A 65 8.19 3.40 -9.11
CA THR A 65 9.00 3.98 -8.02
C THR A 65 10.46 4.10 -8.44
N ARG A 66 11.14 5.17 -8.01
CA ARG A 66 12.58 5.41 -8.25
C ARG A 66 13.39 5.23 -6.98
#